data_AF-A0A7D6A2H1-F1
#
_entry.id   AF-A0A7D6A2H1-F1
#
_cell.length_a   1.000
_cell.length_b   1.000
_cell.length_c   1.000
_cell.angle_alpha   90.00
_cell.angle_beta   90.00
_cell.angle_gamma   90.00
#
_symmetry.space_group_name_H-M   'P 1'
#
loop_
_entity.id
_entity.type
_entity.pdbx_description
1 polymer ?
#
loop_
_entity_poly.entity_id
_entity_poly.type
_entity_poly.pdbx_seq_one_letter_code
_entity_poly.pdbx_strand_id
1 'polypeptide(L)'
;MKKLIFAFMLIALAGCENSQEKEAQQLVDQARGLWDQVMPAAPEVSKAKLTTSKEGLVAAVGKLGEARQLLDNVATNYSETDVWKSEKTQVLNERVTNLYRSTKETKYKMGW
;
A
#
# COMPACT_ATOMS: atom_id res chain seq x y z
N MET A 1 -27.31 -20.91 -43.18
CA MET A 1 -26.70 -19.56 -43.04
C MET A 1 -26.84 -19.08 -41.60
N LYS A 2 -25.86 -18.29 -41.11
CA LYS A 2 -25.76 -17.61 -39.80
C LYS A 2 -25.19 -18.43 -38.63
N LYS A 3 -23.85 -18.39 -38.52
CA LYS A 3 -23.12 -18.30 -37.25
C LYS A 3 -21.97 -17.31 -37.48
N LEU A 4 -21.53 -16.63 -36.41
CA LEU A 4 -20.40 -15.69 -36.31
C LEU A 4 -20.79 -14.22 -36.16
N ILE A 5 -21.29 -13.85 -34.98
CA ILE A 5 -20.97 -12.54 -34.38
C ILE A 5 -20.89 -12.75 -32.87
N PHE A 6 -19.70 -13.05 -32.33
CA PHE A 6 -19.36 -12.86 -30.91
C PHE A 6 -17.84 -12.99 -30.77
N ALA A 7 -17.09 -12.03 -31.32
CA ALA A 7 -15.62 -11.99 -31.21
C ALA A 7 -15.06 -10.59 -30.91
N PHE A 8 -15.90 -9.58 -30.67
CA PHE A 8 -15.44 -8.20 -30.49
C PHE A 8 -15.41 -7.71 -29.02
N MET A 9 -15.85 -8.51 -28.05
CA MET A 9 -15.94 -8.07 -26.65
C MET A 9 -14.69 -8.37 -25.81
N LEU A 10 -13.74 -9.17 -26.31
CA LEU A 10 -12.52 -9.55 -25.58
C LEU A 10 -11.38 -8.53 -25.72
N ILE A 11 -11.37 -7.73 -26.78
CA ILE A 11 -10.27 -6.78 -27.05
C ILE A 11 -10.37 -5.55 -26.13
N ALA A 12 -11.59 -5.16 -25.74
CA ALA A 12 -11.80 -4.06 -24.79
C ALA A 12 -11.35 -4.42 -23.36
N LEU A 13 -11.53 -5.68 -22.94
CA LEU A 13 -11.08 -6.15 -21.62
C LEU A 13 -9.55 -6.15 -21.50
N ALA A 14 -8.84 -6.65 -22.51
CA ALA A 14 -7.39 -6.72 -22.50
C ALA A 14 -6.71 -5.33 -22.45
N GLY A 15 -7.34 -4.31 -23.06
CA GLY A 15 -6.87 -2.92 -22.97
C GLY A 15 -7.10 -2.28 -21.59
N CYS A 16 -8.21 -2.61 -20.92
CA CYS A 16 -8.49 -2.17 -19.56
C CYS A 16 -7.63 -2.88 -18.51
N GLU A 17 -7.44 -4.19 -18.63
CA GLU A 17 -6.58 -4.97 -17.73
C GLU A 17 -5.17 -4.39 -17.70
N ASN A 18 -4.57 -4.14 -18.86
CA ASN A 18 -3.23 -3.61 -18.93
C ASN A 18 -3.09 -2.18 -18.37
N SER A 19 -4.16 -1.36 -18.40
CA SER A 19 -4.18 -0.03 -17.78
C SER A 19 -4.31 -0.11 -16.27
N GLN A 20 -5.22 -0.95 -15.78
CA GLN A 20 -5.46 -1.17 -14.36
C GLN A 20 -4.23 -1.76 -13.65
N GLU A 21 -3.55 -2.72 -14.28
CA GLU A 21 -2.28 -3.27 -13.78
C GLU A 21 -1.23 -2.18 -13.61
N LYS A 22 -1.08 -1.30 -14.61
CA LYS A 22 -0.09 -0.22 -14.58
C LYS A 22 -0.41 0.81 -13.51
N GLU A 23 -1.67 1.21 -13.38
CA GLU A 23 -2.11 2.16 -12.34
C GLU A 23 -1.95 1.56 -10.94
N ALA A 24 -2.34 0.29 -10.75
CA ALA A 24 -2.13 -0.43 -9.50
C ALA A 24 -0.63 -0.50 -9.15
N GLN A 25 0.24 -0.84 -10.11
CA GLN A 25 1.68 -0.88 -9.89
C GLN A 25 2.23 0.48 -9.46
N GLN A 26 1.81 1.57 -10.10
CA GLN A 26 2.25 2.92 -9.73
C GLN A 26 1.87 3.29 -8.30
N LEU A 27 0.68 2.90 -7.84
CA LEU A 27 0.25 3.15 -6.46
C LEU A 27 1.02 2.28 -5.46
N VAL A 28 1.25 1.00 -5.77
CA VAL A 28 2.08 0.11 -4.94
C VAL A 28 3.52 0.60 -4.86
N ASP A 29 4.10 1.09 -5.96
CA ASP A 29 5.46 1.64 -6.00
C ASP A 29 5.58 2.92 -5.16
N GLN A 30 4.57 3.79 -5.20
CA GLN A 30 4.51 4.98 -4.34
C GLN A 30 4.41 4.59 -2.86
N ALA A 31 3.53 3.63 -2.52
CA ALA A 31 3.41 3.11 -1.17
C ALA A 31 4.73 2.50 -0.67
N ARG A 32 5.44 1.78 -1.55
CA ARG A 32 6.76 1.23 -1.28
C ARG A 32 7.81 2.33 -1.06
N GLY A 33 7.81 3.37 -1.88
CA GLY A 33 8.72 4.51 -1.70
C GLY A 33 8.51 5.22 -0.36
N LEU A 34 7.28 5.32 0.12
CA LEU A 34 6.97 5.86 1.46
C LEU A 34 7.42 4.91 2.58
N TRP A 35 7.22 3.60 2.40
CA TRP A 35 7.73 2.58 3.32
C TRP A 35 9.26 2.61 3.43
N ASP A 36 9.96 2.70 2.30
CA ASP A 36 11.43 2.73 2.25
C ASP A 36 12.01 3.99 2.91
N GLN A 37 11.29 5.12 2.88
CA GLN A 37 11.64 6.32 3.65
C GLN A 37 11.52 6.16 5.17
N VAL A 38 10.79 5.14 5.63
CA VAL A 38 10.64 4.83 7.07
C VAL A 38 11.65 3.76 7.50
N MET A 39 11.99 2.81 6.63
CA MET A 39 12.63 1.56 7.05
C MET A 39 14.13 1.51 7.36
N PRO A 40 15.02 2.49 7.10
CA PRO A 40 16.32 2.47 7.76
C PRO A 40 16.24 2.90 9.24
N ALA A 41 15.17 3.60 9.65
CA ALA A 41 15.03 4.19 10.98
C ALA A 41 13.59 4.06 11.50
N ALA A 42 12.97 2.90 11.28
CA ALA A 42 11.59 2.67 11.70
C ALA A 42 11.48 2.84 13.23
N PRO A 43 10.41 3.46 13.74
CA PRO A 43 10.26 3.62 15.18
C PRO A 43 10.19 2.25 15.86
N GLU A 44 11.15 1.95 16.73
CA GLU A 44 11.07 0.79 17.62
C GLU A 44 10.59 1.22 19.00
N VAL A 45 9.67 0.43 19.55
CA VAL A 45 9.06 0.71 20.85
C VAL A 45 9.16 -0.54 21.70
N SER A 46 10.01 -0.47 22.73
CA SER A 46 10.19 -1.57 23.68
C SER A 46 10.21 -1.02 25.10
N LYS A 47 9.32 -1.53 25.96
CA LYS A 47 9.29 -1.22 27.42
C LYS A 47 9.48 0.27 27.73
N ALA A 48 8.68 1.13 27.08
CA ALA A 48 8.69 2.60 27.19
C ALA A 48 9.91 3.34 26.60
N LYS A 49 10.83 2.66 25.91
CA LYS A 49 11.88 3.32 25.10
C LYS A 49 11.42 3.43 23.65
N LEU A 50 11.43 4.67 23.15
CA LEU A 50 11.29 5.00 21.74
C LEU A 50 12.69 5.25 21.17
N THR A 51 13.05 4.58 20.08
CA THR A 51 14.38 4.74 19.46
C THR A 51 14.47 5.93 18.50
N THR A 52 13.35 6.59 18.20
CA THR A 52 13.27 7.77 17.32
C THR A 52 12.91 9.04 18.10
N SER A 53 13.19 10.20 17.53
CA SER A 53 12.67 11.48 18.03
C SER A 53 11.15 11.58 17.86
N LYS A 54 10.52 12.54 18.55
CA LYS A 54 9.10 12.90 18.38
C LYS A 54 8.80 13.22 16.92
N GLU A 55 9.62 14.05 16.30
CA GLU A 55 9.47 14.48 14.91
C GLU A 55 9.59 13.28 13.97
N GLY A 56 10.52 12.36 14.24
CA GLY A 56 10.67 11.11 13.50
C GLY A 56 9.45 10.19 13.63
N LEU A 57 8.89 10.05 14.84
CA LEU A 57 7.66 9.27 15.06
C LEU A 57 6.46 9.89 14.33
N VAL A 58 6.28 11.21 14.43
CA VAL A 58 5.19 11.93 13.74
C VAL A 58 5.34 11.79 12.22
N ALA A 59 6.55 11.96 11.69
CA ALA A 59 6.83 11.80 10.27
C ALA A 59 6.59 10.37 9.79
N ALA A 60 6.96 9.36 10.60
CA ALA A 60 6.72 7.95 10.29
C ALA A 60 5.22 7.64 10.25
N VAL A 61 4.44 8.11 11.23
CA VAL A 61 2.97 7.95 11.23
C VAL A 61 2.34 8.59 9.99
N GLY A 62 2.82 9.77 9.57
CA GLY A 62 2.36 10.43 8.35
C GLY A 62 2.61 9.59 7.09
N LYS A 63 3.87 9.20 6.85
CA LYS A 63 4.27 8.41 5.66
C LYS A 63 3.61 7.04 5.62
N LEU A 64 3.54 6.34 6.76
CA LEU A 64 2.88 5.04 6.84
C LEU A 64 1.37 5.15 6.63
N GLY A 65 0.76 6.25 7.09
CA GLY A 65 -0.66 6.53 6.84
C GLY A 65 -0.95 6.74 5.36
N GLU A 66 -0.12 7.50 4.67
CA GLU A 66 -0.22 7.73 3.23
C GLU A 66 0.04 6.45 2.43
N ALA A 67 1.09 5.69 2.77
CA ALA A 67 1.38 4.40 2.16
C ALA A 67 0.20 3.43 2.31
N ARG A 68 -0.42 3.40 3.51
CA ARG A 68 -1.60 2.59 3.76
C ARG A 68 -2.77 3.03 2.90
N GLN A 69 -3.02 4.33 2.79
CA GLN A 69 -4.13 4.84 1.98
C GLN A 69 -3.97 4.49 0.49
N LEU A 70 -2.74 4.53 -0.03
CA LEU A 70 -2.44 4.08 -1.40
C LEU A 70 -2.74 2.58 -1.58
N LEU A 71 -2.36 1.75 -0.60
CA LEU A 71 -2.62 0.30 -0.64
C LEU A 71 -4.10 -0.02 -0.46
N ASP A 72 -4.82 0.70 0.40
CA ASP A 72 -6.28 0.60 0.55
C ASP A 72 -6.99 1.01 -0.76
N ASN A 73 -6.47 2.00 -1.48
CA ASN A 73 -6.95 2.39 -2.81
C ASN A 73 -6.75 1.26 -3.84
N VAL A 74 -5.56 0.63 -3.87
CA VAL A 74 -5.28 -0.55 -4.71
C VAL A 74 -6.23 -1.70 -4.37
N ALA A 75 -6.40 -2.00 -3.09
CA ALA A 75 -7.32 -3.04 -2.60
C ALA A 75 -8.78 -2.78 -3.00
N THR A 76 -9.21 -1.52 -3.05
CA THR A 76 -10.61 -1.15 -3.32
C THR A 76 -10.91 -1.11 -4.82
N ASN A 77 -10.01 -0.50 -5.60
CA ASN A 77 -10.28 -0.16 -7.01
C ASN A 77 -9.57 -1.10 -8.00
N TYR A 78 -8.60 -1.88 -7.52
CA TYR A 78 -7.74 -2.74 -8.35
C TYR A 78 -7.57 -4.14 -7.73
N SER A 79 -8.55 -4.62 -6.95
CA SER A 79 -8.49 -5.91 -6.24
C SER A 79 -8.26 -7.12 -7.15
N GLU A 80 -8.70 -7.02 -8.40
CA GLU A 80 -8.60 -8.13 -9.35
C GLU A 80 -7.25 -8.21 -10.06
N THR A 81 -6.41 -7.17 -9.93
CA THR A 81 -5.10 -7.12 -10.58
C THR A 81 -4.12 -8.13 -10.00
N ASP A 82 -3.22 -8.63 -10.85
CA ASP A 82 -2.11 -9.48 -10.45
C ASP A 82 -1.15 -8.73 -9.51
N VAL A 83 -1.00 -7.42 -9.71
CA VAL A 83 -0.24 -6.55 -8.80
C VAL A 83 -0.76 -6.64 -7.36
N TRP A 84 -2.07 -6.49 -7.16
CA TRP A 84 -2.67 -6.60 -5.83
C TRP A 84 -2.53 -8.02 -5.27
N LYS A 85 -2.84 -9.03 -6.08
CA LYS A 85 -2.80 -10.45 -5.68
C LYS A 85 -1.37 -10.95 -5.41
N SER A 86 -0.35 -10.24 -5.89
CA SER A 86 1.04 -10.64 -5.69
C SER A 86 1.44 -10.68 -4.21
N GLU A 87 2.22 -11.70 -3.85
CA GLU A 87 2.74 -11.87 -2.49
C GLU A 87 3.50 -10.64 -2.00
N LYS A 88 4.25 -9.98 -2.90
CA LYS A 88 5.03 -8.78 -2.56
C LYS A 88 4.15 -7.63 -2.09
N THR A 89 3.02 -7.39 -2.77
CA THR A 89 2.07 -6.34 -2.40
C THR A 89 1.34 -6.69 -1.11
N GLN A 90 0.93 -7.95 -0.93
CA GLN A 90 0.29 -8.41 0.29
C GLN A 90 1.22 -8.27 1.51
N VAL A 91 2.49 -8.67 1.39
CA VAL A 91 3.49 -8.50 2.44
C VAL A 91 3.73 -7.02 2.75
N LEU A 92 3.83 -6.15 1.73
CA LEU A 92 3.96 -4.71 1.94
C LEU A 92 2.73 -4.16 2.70
N ASN A 93 1.53 -4.56 2.31
CA ASN A 93 0.28 -4.14 2.94
C ASN A 93 0.21 -4.53 4.42
N GLU A 94 0.54 -5.79 4.74
CA GLU A 94 0.58 -6.26 6.13
C GLU A 94 1.60 -5.48 6.96
N ARG A 95 2.80 -5.26 6.41
CA ARG A 95 3.89 -4.54 7.09
C ARG A 95 3.53 -3.08 7.34
N VAL A 96 3.05 -2.37 6.32
CA VAL A 96 2.59 -0.98 6.44
C VAL A 96 1.46 -0.88 7.45
N THR A 97 0.46 -1.76 7.38
CA THR A 97 -0.68 -1.76 8.30
C THR A 97 -0.26 -1.99 9.75
N ASN A 98 0.61 -2.97 9.99
CA ASN A 98 1.08 -3.31 11.33
C ASN A 98 1.94 -2.19 11.92
N LEU A 99 2.88 -1.65 11.16
CA LEU A 99 3.75 -0.58 11.63
C LEU A 99 2.99 0.74 11.80
N TYR A 100 2.05 1.06 10.91
CA TYR A 100 1.19 2.24 11.07
C TYR A 100 0.39 2.16 12.37
N ARG A 101 -0.21 1.00 12.66
CA ARG A 101 -0.96 0.78 13.90
C ARG A 101 -0.09 0.96 15.14
N SER A 102 1.07 0.29 15.20
CA SER A 102 1.95 0.37 16.38
C SER A 102 2.53 1.77 16.60
N THR A 103 2.95 2.44 15.52
CA THR A 103 3.47 3.82 15.58
C THR A 103 2.38 4.82 15.96
N LYS A 104 1.16 4.68 15.43
CA LYS A 104 0.01 5.50 15.80
C LYS A 104 -0.40 5.32 17.26
N GLU A 105 -0.47 4.07 17.74
CA GLU A 105 -0.75 3.78 19.15
C GLU A 105 0.32 4.38 20.08
N THR A 106 1.59 4.30 19.68
CA THR A 106 2.69 4.89 20.44
C THR A 106 2.58 6.40 20.48
N LYS A 107 2.35 7.04 19.33
CA LYS A 107 2.14 8.49 19.23
C LYS A 107 1.00 8.92 20.16
N TYR A 108 -0.12 8.20 20.16
CA TYR A 108 -1.26 8.47 21.03
C TYR A 108 -0.91 8.33 22.52
N LYS A 109 -0.22 7.25 22.91
CA LYS A 109 0.22 7.02 24.31
C LYS A 109 1.19 8.10 24.81
N MET A 110 2.00 8.68 23.93
CA MET A 110 2.92 9.78 24.25
C MET A 110 2.24 11.16 24.27
N GLY A 111 0.98 11.27 23.84
CA GLY A 111 0.20 12.52 23.86
C GLY A 111 0.57 13.52 22.75
N TRP A 112 0.98 13.03 21.57
CA TRP A 112 1.35 13.86 20.40
C TRP A 112 0.46 13.60 19.18
#